data_AF-A0A931W0L7-F1
#
_entry.id   AF-A0A931W0L7-F1
#
_cell.length_a   1.000
_cell.length_b   1.000
_cell.length_c   1.000
_cell.angle_alpha   90.00
_cell.angle_beta   90.00
_cell.angle_gamma   90.00
#
_symmetry.space_group_name_H-M   'P 1'
#
loop_
_entity.id
_entity.type
_entity.pdbx_description
1 polymer ?
#
loop_
_entity_poly.entity_id
_entity_poly.type
_entity_poly.pdbx_seq_one_letter_code
_entity_poly.pdbx_strand_id
1 'polypeptide(L)'
;MTKATDPGKNEPDGTMRAKRRAAEESSEAKREGEIRHAPHHPIQGPAMAAPPELVAFLDFIRVEKGLAANSIDSYGRDLRGFVEFLFREGKTFKQTRREDVRNYLASLYRRGLSARSVARHLVSLRNFFHFLVKEGRIESDPTAEVDSPQIGHSLPQYLSTDEVEKLLAQPDPNRSAGLRDRAMLELLYATGMRVSELVNLRWEDFEPDLGVVRCRGKGGKERLIPVGKSALRAVEA
;
A
#
# COMPACT_ATOMS: atom_id res chain seq x y z
N MET A 1 -5.25 -77.07 -32.83
CA MET A 1 -6.52 -76.82 -32.12
C MET A 1 -6.31 -75.62 -31.22
N THR A 2 -6.71 -74.41 -31.67
CA THR A 2 -7.76 -73.56 -31.05
C THR A 2 -7.47 -73.21 -29.59
N LYS A 3 -7.24 -71.95 -29.19
CA LYS A 3 -8.15 -70.81 -29.36
C LYS A 3 -7.42 -69.47 -29.16
N ALA A 4 -7.93 -68.45 -29.85
CA ALA A 4 -7.64 -67.03 -29.70
C ALA A 4 -8.31 -66.41 -28.45
N THR A 5 -7.68 -65.39 -27.84
CA THR A 5 -8.34 -64.16 -27.33
C THR A 5 -7.29 -63.09 -26.99
N ASP A 6 -7.35 -61.94 -27.67
CA ASP A 6 -6.95 -60.59 -27.21
C ASP A 6 -8.30 -59.84 -26.98
N PRO A 7 -8.49 -58.79 -26.13
CA PRO A 7 -7.61 -57.61 -26.02
C PRO A 7 -7.52 -56.90 -24.65
N GLY A 8 -6.55 -55.97 -24.55
CA GLY A 8 -6.75 -54.73 -23.81
C GLY A 8 -6.01 -54.59 -22.48
N LYS A 9 -4.77 -54.06 -22.54
CA LYS A 9 -4.20 -53.30 -21.43
C LYS A 9 -3.98 -51.85 -21.86
N ASN A 10 -4.84 -51.00 -21.33
CA ASN A 10 -4.71 -49.55 -21.31
C ASN A 10 -3.34 -49.13 -20.75
N GLU A 11 -2.56 -48.42 -21.56
CA GLU A 11 -1.53 -47.51 -21.06
C GLU A 11 -2.22 -46.25 -20.51
N PRO A 12 -1.96 -45.82 -19.26
CA PRO A 12 -2.30 -44.48 -18.84
C PRO A 12 -1.14 -43.52 -19.17
N ASP A 13 -1.38 -42.73 -20.20
CA ASP A 13 -1.39 -41.27 -20.07
C ASP A 13 -0.03 -40.56 -19.89
N GLY A 14 0.81 -40.64 -20.92
CA GLY A 14 1.91 -39.69 -21.14
C GLY A 14 1.47 -38.25 -21.41
N THR A 15 0.17 -38.02 -21.65
CA THR A 15 -0.39 -36.70 -21.96
C THR A 15 -0.66 -35.85 -20.70
N MET A 16 -0.94 -36.48 -19.56
CA MET A 16 -1.08 -35.81 -18.25
C MET A 16 0.22 -35.19 -17.73
N ARG A 17 1.38 -35.85 -17.93
CA ARG A 17 2.67 -35.30 -17.46
C ARG A 17 3.12 -34.08 -18.26
N ALA A 18 2.85 -34.07 -19.57
CA ALA A 18 3.15 -32.91 -20.42
C ALA A 18 2.23 -31.72 -20.11
N LYS A 19 0.94 -31.96 -19.83
CA LYS A 19 -0.01 -30.90 -19.45
C LYS A 19 0.27 -30.29 -18.07
N ARG A 20 0.79 -31.07 -17.10
CA ARG A 20 1.20 -30.54 -15.78
C ARG A 20 2.43 -29.64 -15.86
N ARG A 21 3.45 -30.01 -16.65
CA ARG A 21 4.64 -29.16 -16.84
C ARG A 21 4.33 -27.84 -17.56
N ALA A 22 3.49 -27.87 -18.59
CA ALA A 22 3.07 -26.64 -19.27
C ALA A 22 2.20 -25.71 -18.39
N ALA A 23 1.43 -26.29 -17.45
CA ALA A 23 0.65 -25.53 -16.47
C ALA A 23 1.52 -24.96 -15.34
N GLU A 24 2.56 -25.67 -14.91
CA GLU A 24 3.55 -25.18 -13.95
C GLU A 24 4.42 -24.06 -14.54
N GLU A 25 4.93 -24.21 -15.77
CA GLU A 25 5.71 -23.18 -16.48
C GLU A 25 4.87 -21.92 -16.78
N SER A 26 3.58 -22.07 -17.11
CA SER A 26 2.65 -20.92 -17.23
C SER A 26 2.31 -20.27 -15.89
N SER A 27 2.44 -20.99 -14.77
CA SER A 27 2.23 -20.45 -13.43
C SER A 27 3.46 -19.72 -12.90
N GLU A 28 4.66 -20.18 -13.26
CA GLU A 28 5.93 -19.52 -12.96
C GLU A 28 6.11 -18.23 -13.78
N ALA A 29 5.79 -18.26 -15.08
CA ALA A 29 5.81 -17.07 -15.93
C ALA A 29 4.78 -16.00 -15.51
N LYS A 30 3.68 -16.38 -14.84
CA LYS A 30 2.71 -15.44 -14.26
C LYS A 30 3.13 -14.89 -12.90
N ARG A 31 3.94 -15.63 -12.12
CA ARG A 31 4.44 -15.18 -10.81
C ARG A 31 5.59 -14.18 -10.93
N GLU A 32 6.37 -14.23 -12.01
CA GLU A 32 7.48 -13.28 -12.24
C GLU A 32 7.03 -11.92 -12.83
N GLY A 33 5.76 -11.78 -13.22
CA GLY A 33 5.20 -10.55 -13.78
C GLY A 33 4.62 -9.55 -12.77
N GLU A 34 4.39 -9.95 -11.53
CA GLU A 34 3.68 -9.15 -10.52
C GLU A 34 4.57 -8.76 -9.36
N ILE A 35 5.11 -7.54 -9.47
CA ILE A 35 5.51 -6.53 -8.48
C ILE A 35 6.72 -5.79 -9.09
N ARG A 36 6.54 -5.29 -10.32
CA ARG A 36 7.31 -4.11 -10.73
C ARG A 36 6.59 -2.95 -10.08
N HIS A 37 7.13 -2.46 -8.97
CA HIS A 37 6.77 -1.16 -8.44
C HIS A 37 7.02 -0.17 -9.57
N ALA A 38 5.97 0.18 -10.32
CA ALA A 38 6.08 1.09 -11.45
C ALA A 38 6.73 2.36 -10.88
N PRO A 39 7.82 2.87 -11.49
CA PRO A 39 8.53 4.02 -10.97
C PRO A 39 7.51 5.15 -10.81
N HIS A 40 7.31 5.57 -9.56
CA HIS A 40 6.40 6.62 -9.18
C HIS A 40 6.96 7.90 -9.79
N HIS A 41 6.55 8.22 -11.02
CA HIS A 41 7.03 9.42 -11.69
C HIS A 41 6.60 10.62 -10.84
N PRO A 42 7.55 11.44 -10.34
CA PRO A 42 7.20 12.74 -9.81
C PRO A 42 6.55 13.50 -10.96
N ILE A 43 5.28 13.87 -10.77
CA ILE A 43 4.55 14.69 -11.73
C ILE A 43 5.16 16.10 -11.63
N GLN A 44 6.20 16.35 -12.44
CA GLN A 44 6.71 17.68 -12.73
C GLN A 44 5.98 18.19 -13.97
N GLY A 45 4.70 18.52 -13.80
CA GLY A 45 4.01 19.43 -14.70
C GLY A 45 4.39 20.89 -14.36
N PRO A 46 4.20 21.86 -15.27
CA PRO A 46 4.44 23.26 -14.97
C PRO A 46 3.66 23.63 -13.70
N ALA A 47 4.28 24.43 -12.83
CA ALA A 47 3.74 24.84 -11.53
C ALA A 47 2.48 25.69 -11.71
N MET A 48 1.36 25.05 -12.03
CA MET A 48 0.05 25.66 -11.99
C MET A 48 -0.26 25.94 -10.52
N ALA A 49 -0.59 27.19 -10.21
CA ALA A 49 -1.05 27.54 -8.88
C ALA A 49 -2.24 26.65 -8.51
N ALA A 50 -2.21 26.08 -7.31
CA ALA A 50 -3.30 25.24 -6.84
C ALA A 50 -4.60 26.05 -6.83
N PRO A 51 -5.72 25.52 -7.37
CA PRO A 51 -6.99 26.23 -7.33
C PRO A 51 -7.40 26.57 -5.89
N PRO A 52 -8.09 27.70 -5.65
CA PRO A 52 -8.54 28.10 -4.31
C PRO A 52 -9.39 27.04 -3.60
N GLU A 53 -10.17 26.25 -4.36
CA GLU A 53 -10.94 25.12 -3.84
C GLU A 53 -10.06 24.02 -3.26
N LEU A 54 -8.96 23.70 -3.95
CA LEU A 54 -8.02 22.69 -3.49
C LEU A 54 -7.30 23.16 -2.22
N VAL A 55 -6.85 24.41 -2.20
CA VAL A 55 -6.19 24.99 -1.00
C VAL A 55 -7.15 24.95 0.19
N ALA A 56 -8.38 25.44 0.03
CA ALA A 56 -9.38 25.43 1.08
C ALA A 56 -9.68 24.02 1.61
N PHE A 57 -9.75 23.01 0.74
CA PHE A 57 -9.93 21.63 1.17
C PHE A 57 -8.74 21.08 1.95
N LEU A 58 -7.51 21.36 1.50
CA LEU A 58 -6.30 20.90 2.18
C LEU A 58 -6.17 21.55 3.56
N ASP A 59 -6.53 22.83 3.68
CA ASP A 59 -6.60 23.53 4.97
C ASP A 59 -7.70 22.95 5.87
N PHE A 60 -8.89 22.68 5.33
CA PHE A 60 -9.99 22.03 6.05
C PHE A 60 -9.58 20.67 6.63
N ILE A 61 -8.99 19.78 5.82
CA ILE A 61 -8.60 18.45 6.33
C ILE A 61 -7.40 18.50 7.29
N ARG A 62 -6.60 19.57 7.22
CA ARG A 62 -5.49 19.82 8.15
C ARG A 62 -5.98 20.34 9.49
N VAL A 63 -6.79 21.41 9.47
CA VAL A 63 -7.18 22.16 10.67
C VAL A 63 -8.39 21.51 11.33
N GLU A 64 -9.46 21.24 10.59
CA GLU A 64 -10.71 20.74 11.17
C GLU A 64 -10.68 19.22 11.38
N LYS A 65 -10.12 18.46 10.44
CA LYS A 65 -10.02 16.99 10.58
C LYS A 65 -8.75 16.50 11.28
N GLY A 66 -7.76 17.38 11.50
CA GLY A 66 -6.51 17.03 12.17
C GLY A 66 -5.75 15.88 11.48
N LEU A 67 -5.84 15.74 10.16
CA LEU A 67 -5.17 14.66 9.45
C LEU A 67 -3.64 14.79 9.53
N ALA A 68 -2.95 13.65 9.60
CA ALA A 68 -1.49 13.62 9.55
C ALA A 68 -0.95 14.15 8.21
N ALA A 69 0.24 14.75 8.23
CA ALA A 69 0.90 15.34 7.05
C ALA A 69 0.92 14.39 5.84
N ASN A 70 1.32 13.13 6.05
CA ASN A 70 1.35 12.11 4.98
C ASN A 70 -0.03 11.87 4.34
N SER A 71 -1.11 11.99 5.11
CA SER A 71 -2.47 11.88 4.57
C SER A 71 -2.76 13.10 3.71
N ILE A 72 -2.52 14.32 4.23
CA ILE A 72 -2.70 15.58 3.49
C ILE A 72 -1.92 15.56 2.17
N ASP A 73 -0.66 15.14 2.19
CA ASP A 73 0.19 15.04 0.99
C ASP A 73 -0.35 14.02 -0.02
N SER A 74 -0.92 12.93 0.45
CA SER A 74 -1.55 11.92 -0.41
C SER A 74 -2.82 12.45 -1.08
N TYR A 75 -3.70 13.13 -0.31
CA TYR A 75 -4.86 13.82 -0.88
C TYR A 75 -4.42 14.91 -1.87
N GLY A 76 -3.44 15.73 -1.51
CA GLY A 76 -2.93 16.80 -2.36
C GLY A 76 -2.35 16.29 -3.68
N ARG A 77 -1.58 15.20 -3.67
CA ARG A 77 -1.05 14.57 -4.89
C ARG A 77 -2.16 14.05 -5.80
N ASP A 78 -3.14 13.35 -5.23
CA ASP A 78 -4.24 12.78 -6.02
C ASP A 78 -5.10 13.86 -6.65
N LEU A 79 -5.45 14.89 -5.87
CA LEU A 79 -6.28 15.99 -6.32
C LEU A 79 -5.57 16.86 -7.35
N ARG A 80 -4.26 17.14 -7.20
CA ARG A 80 -3.48 17.85 -8.23
C ARG A 80 -3.52 17.12 -9.56
N GLY A 81 -3.35 15.79 -9.55
CA GLY A 81 -3.45 14.99 -10.78
C GLY A 81 -4.83 15.08 -11.45
N PHE A 82 -5.90 15.28 -10.67
CA PHE A 82 -7.24 15.52 -11.21
C PHE A 82 -7.42 16.95 -11.73
N VAL A 83 -6.87 17.96 -11.05
CA VAL A 83 -6.88 19.36 -11.54
C VAL A 83 -6.18 19.45 -12.89
N GLU A 84 -5.01 18.84 -13.04
CA GLU A 84 -4.29 18.78 -14.31
C GLU A 84 -5.07 18.07 -15.42
N PHE A 85 -5.90 17.07 -15.06
CA PHE A 85 -6.80 16.43 -15.99
C PHE A 85 -7.92 17.39 -16.44
N LEU A 86 -8.60 18.06 -15.52
CA LEU A 86 -9.65 19.02 -15.83
C LEU A 86 -9.12 20.22 -16.65
N PHE A 87 -7.93 20.71 -16.32
CA PHE A 87 -7.29 21.81 -17.05
C PHE A 87 -7.07 21.46 -18.52
N ARG A 88 -6.62 20.23 -18.82
CA ARG A 88 -6.44 19.75 -20.21
C ARG A 88 -7.76 19.64 -20.97
N GLU A 89 -8.85 19.36 -20.27
CA GLU A 89 -10.21 19.32 -20.83
C GLU A 89 -10.88 20.71 -20.88
N GLY A 90 -10.19 21.77 -20.42
CA GLY A 90 -10.74 23.13 -20.35
C GLY A 90 -11.89 23.27 -19.35
N LYS A 91 -11.95 22.42 -18.31
CA LYS A 91 -13.04 22.35 -17.33
C LYS A 91 -12.58 22.80 -15.94
N THR A 92 -13.55 23.23 -15.14
CA THR A 92 -13.39 23.54 -13.71
C THR A 92 -14.12 22.51 -12.84
N PHE A 93 -13.90 22.55 -11.51
CA PHE A 93 -14.64 21.70 -10.57
C PHE A 93 -16.15 21.90 -10.65
N LYS A 94 -16.61 23.14 -10.88
CA LYS A 94 -18.03 23.49 -11.00
C LYS A 94 -18.69 22.88 -12.25
N GLN A 95 -17.91 22.66 -13.29
CA GLN A 95 -18.37 22.06 -14.55
C GLN A 95 -18.16 20.56 -14.60
N THR A 96 -17.52 19.98 -13.57
CA THR A 96 -17.20 18.55 -13.53
C THR A 96 -18.47 17.73 -13.45
N ARG A 97 -18.61 16.78 -14.36
CA ARG A 97 -19.70 15.79 -14.36
C ARG A 97 -19.18 14.41 -14.01
N ARG A 98 -20.11 13.48 -13.77
CA ARG A 98 -19.81 12.06 -13.52
C ARG A 98 -18.91 11.45 -14.59
N GLU A 99 -19.14 11.79 -15.86
CA GLU A 99 -18.34 11.32 -16.98
C GLU A 99 -16.89 11.76 -16.92
N ASP A 100 -16.63 12.98 -16.44
CA ASP A 100 -15.26 13.50 -16.28
C ASP A 100 -14.50 12.72 -15.20
N VAL A 101 -15.18 12.38 -14.10
CA VAL A 101 -14.62 11.51 -13.05
C VAL A 101 -14.30 10.14 -13.63
N ARG A 102 -15.22 9.52 -14.38
CA ARG A 102 -14.99 8.21 -15.01
C ARG A 102 -13.84 8.25 -16.02
N ASN A 103 -13.78 9.29 -16.86
CA ASN A 103 -12.72 9.48 -17.84
C ASN A 103 -11.35 9.68 -17.19
N TYR A 104 -11.30 10.40 -16.06
CA TYR A 104 -10.10 10.54 -15.26
C TYR A 104 -9.65 9.19 -14.70
N LEU A 105 -10.53 8.43 -14.04
CA LEU A 105 -10.17 7.11 -13.51
C LEU A 105 -9.70 6.15 -14.62
N ALA A 106 -10.34 6.18 -15.79
CA ALA A 106 -9.89 5.45 -16.96
C ALA A 106 -8.50 5.89 -17.44
N SER A 107 -8.19 7.19 -17.37
CA SER A 107 -6.85 7.71 -17.68
C SER A 107 -5.78 7.19 -16.71
N LEU A 108 -6.13 6.98 -15.44
CA LEU A 108 -5.21 6.41 -14.44
C LEU A 108 -4.88 4.95 -14.77
N TYR A 109 -5.87 4.17 -15.20
CA TYR A 109 -5.63 2.80 -15.69
C TYR A 109 -4.73 2.79 -16.92
N ARG A 110 -4.96 3.68 -17.90
CA ARG A 110 -4.09 3.81 -19.09
C ARG A 110 -2.65 4.18 -18.74
N ARG A 111 -2.44 4.82 -17.59
CA ARG A 111 -1.11 5.15 -17.04
C ARG A 111 -0.49 4.01 -16.22
N GLY A 112 -1.14 2.85 -16.13
CA GLY A 112 -0.63 1.67 -15.43
C GLY A 112 -0.87 1.65 -13.92
N LEU A 113 -1.77 2.49 -13.39
CA LEU A 113 -2.12 2.42 -11.97
C LEU A 113 -2.95 1.17 -11.67
N SER A 114 -2.67 0.53 -10.53
CA SER A 114 -3.46 -0.60 -10.03
C SER A 114 -4.86 -0.18 -9.60
N ALA A 115 -5.81 -1.13 -9.58
CA ALA A 115 -7.17 -0.89 -9.10
C ALA A 115 -7.22 -0.30 -7.68
N ARG A 116 -6.29 -0.72 -6.80
CA ARG A 116 -6.14 -0.16 -5.45
C ARG A 116 -5.72 1.32 -5.48
N SER A 117 -4.77 1.67 -6.34
CA SER A 117 -4.38 3.07 -6.51
C SER A 117 -5.52 3.89 -7.08
N VAL A 118 -6.23 3.41 -8.10
CA VAL A 118 -7.39 4.13 -8.68
C VAL A 118 -8.51 4.32 -7.67
N ALA A 119 -8.82 3.29 -6.86
CA ALA A 119 -9.81 3.40 -5.78
C ALA A 119 -9.42 4.46 -4.75
N ARG A 120 -8.14 4.56 -4.39
CA ARG A 120 -7.62 5.61 -3.50
C ARG A 120 -7.81 7.01 -4.09
N HIS A 121 -7.52 7.20 -5.37
CA HIS A 121 -7.81 8.48 -6.06
C HIS A 121 -9.30 8.82 -5.98
N LEU A 122 -10.20 7.85 -6.21
CA LEU A 122 -11.64 8.07 -6.09
C LEU A 122 -12.05 8.46 -4.66
N VAL A 123 -11.44 7.87 -3.63
CA VAL A 123 -11.68 8.28 -2.23
C VAL A 123 -11.26 9.73 -2.00
N SER A 124 -10.13 10.17 -2.55
CA SER A 124 -9.70 11.57 -2.47
C SER A 124 -10.68 12.51 -3.19
N LEU A 125 -11.15 12.14 -4.39
CA LEU A 125 -12.17 12.89 -5.12
C LEU A 125 -13.48 12.99 -4.35
N ARG A 126 -13.99 11.89 -3.80
CA ARG A 126 -15.22 11.86 -3.00
C ARG A 126 -15.16 12.81 -1.81
N ASN A 127 -14.07 12.77 -1.05
CA ASN A 127 -13.91 13.68 0.10
C ASN A 127 -13.84 15.15 -0.34
N PHE A 128 -13.17 15.43 -1.46
CA PHE A 128 -13.04 16.77 -1.99
C PHE A 128 -14.38 17.31 -2.49
N PHE A 129 -15.10 16.56 -3.34
CA PHE A 129 -16.39 16.99 -3.87
C PHE A 129 -17.46 17.07 -2.80
N HIS A 130 -17.47 16.15 -1.83
CA HIS A 130 -18.35 16.25 -0.66
C HIS A 130 -18.08 17.53 0.16
N PHE A 131 -16.81 17.91 0.34
CA PHE A 131 -16.45 19.19 0.94
C PHE A 131 -16.98 20.38 0.12
N LEU A 132 -16.81 20.37 -1.21
CA LEU A 132 -17.32 21.46 -2.06
C LEU A 132 -18.84 21.62 -2.00
N VAL A 133 -19.59 20.51 -1.94
CA VAL A 133 -21.04 20.54 -1.74
C VAL A 133 -21.37 21.13 -0.36
N LYS A 134 -20.69 20.66 0.69
CA LYS A 134 -20.91 21.14 2.07
C LYS A 134 -20.65 22.65 2.21
N GLU A 135 -19.66 23.17 1.50
CA GLU A 135 -19.31 24.60 1.45
C GLU A 135 -20.18 25.40 0.47
N GLY A 136 -21.19 24.79 -0.18
CA GLY A 136 -22.07 25.45 -1.14
C GLY A 136 -21.36 25.92 -2.42
N ARG A 137 -20.16 25.39 -2.73
CA ARG A 137 -19.37 25.78 -3.91
C ARG A 137 -19.84 25.11 -5.20
N ILE A 138 -20.51 23.96 -5.06
CA ILE A 138 -21.18 23.21 -6.13
C ILE A 138 -22.52 22.69 -5.60
N GLU A 139 -23.47 22.46 -6.51
CA GLU A 139 -24.83 22.04 -6.15
C GLU A 139 -24.95 20.52 -5.92
N SER A 140 -24.14 19.73 -6.63
CA SER A 140 -24.21 18.26 -6.57
C SER A 140 -22.84 17.61 -6.64
N ASP A 141 -22.70 16.44 -6.03
CA ASP A 141 -21.45 15.67 -6.00
C ASP A 141 -21.33 14.79 -7.27
N PRO A 142 -20.38 15.07 -8.20
CA PRO A 142 -20.20 14.28 -9.41
C PRO A 142 -19.65 12.87 -9.15
N THR A 143 -19.20 12.57 -7.93
CA THR A 143 -18.62 11.28 -7.54
C THR A 143 -19.61 10.33 -6.89
N ALA A 144 -20.82 10.79 -6.54
CA ALA A 144 -21.79 10.05 -5.73
C ALA A 144 -22.18 8.68 -6.32
N GLU A 145 -22.32 8.60 -7.64
CA GLU A 145 -22.69 7.38 -8.39
C GLU A 145 -21.53 6.85 -9.26
N VAL A 146 -20.29 7.14 -8.85
CA VAL A 146 -19.11 6.53 -9.47
C VAL A 146 -18.71 5.32 -8.65
N ASP A 147 -18.82 4.13 -9.24
CA ASP A 147 -18.43 2.89 -8.59
C ASP A 147 -16.92 2.84 -8.33
N SER A 148 -16.56 2.30 -7.17
CA SER A 148 -15.16 2.02 -6.86
C SER A 148 -14.70 0.79 -7.64
N PRO A 149 -13.45 0.79 -8.15
CA PRO A 149 -12.83 -0.43 -8.64
C PRO A 149 -12.98 -1.59 -7.66
N GLN A 150 -13.27 -2.78 -8.18
CA GLN A 150 -13.19 -3.99 -7.39
C GLN A 150 -11.73 -4.29 -7.07
N ILE A 151 -11.39 -4.27 -5.79
CA ILE A 151 -10.06 -4.61 -5.29
C ILE A 151 -10.12 -6.09 -4.90
N GLY A 152 -9.39 -6.95 -5.61
CA GLY A 152 -9.23 -8.34 -5.21
C GLY A 152 -8.59 -8.44 -3.82
N HIS A 153 -9.08 -9.38 -3.01
CA HIS A 153 -8.45 -9.72 -1.73
C HIS A 153 -7.28 -10.66 -1.99
N SER A 154 -6.05 -10.16 -1.85
CA SER A 154 -4.86 -11.01 -1.73
C SER A 154 -4.72 -11.44 -0.28
N LEU A 155 -4.51 -12.74 -0.03
CA LEU A 155 -4.16 -13.21 1.31
C LEU A 155 -2.82 -12.60 1.73
N PRO A 156 -2.66 -12.16 2.99
CA PRO A 156 -1.37 -11.75 3.52
C PRO A 156 -0.35 -12.89 3.38
N GLN A 157 0.84 -12.57 2.90
CA GLN A 157 1.98 -13.49 2.99
C GLN A 157 2.54 -13.45 4.41
N TYR A 158 2.98 -14.60 4.91
CA TYR A 158 3.63 -14.72 6.21
C TYR A 158 5.01 -15.35 6.01
N LEU A 159 5.93 -15.03 6.92
CA LEU A 159 7.25 -15.66 6.98
C LEU A 159 7.17 -16.90 7.85
N SER A 160 7.82 -17.98 7.41
CA SER A 160 8.11 -19.14 8.25
C SER A 160 9.11 -18.79 9.35
N THR A 161 9.17 -19.61 10.40
CA THR A 161 10.13 -19.43 11.50
C THR A 161 11.57 -19.37 10.99
N ASP A 162 11.95 -20.26 10.06
CA ASP A 162 13.29 -20.29 9.46
C ASP A 162 13.62 -19.00 8.68
N GLU A 163 12.63 -18.42 7.97
CA GLU A 163 12.80 -17.16 7.25
C GLU A 163 12.97 -15.98 8.21
N VAL A 164 12.25 -15.99 9.33
CA VAL A 164 12.42 -14.99 10.38
C VAL A 164 13.82 -15.09 10.99
N GLU A 165 14.29 -16.29 11.32
CA GLU A 165 15.63 -16.48 11.87
C GLU A 165 16.71 -15.99 10.91
N LYS A 166 16.59 -16.32 9.61
CA LYS A 166 17.49 -15.84 8.56
C LYS A 166 17.47 -14.31 8.42
N LEU A 167 16.28 -13.70 8.51
CA LEU A 167 16.12 -12.25 8.43
C LEU A 167 16.79 -11.56 9.63
N LEU A 168 16.54 -12.04 10.85
CA LEU A 168 17.16 -11.51 12.05
C LEU A 168 18.69 -11.60 11.95
N ALA A 169 19.25 -12.66 11.38
CA ALA A 169 20.69 -12.90 11.24
C ALA A 169 21.40 -12.12 10.12
N GLN A 170 20.69 -11.39 9.25
CA GLN A 170 21.32 -10.65 8.14
C GLN A 170 22.30 -9.52 8.56
N PRO A 171 22.04 -8.71 9.62
CA PRO A 171 22.91 -7.58 9.93
C PRO A 171 24.32 -7.99 10.37
N ASP A 172 25.34 -7.30 9.84
CA ASP A 172 26.76 -7.56 10.17
C ASP A 172 27.11 -7.07 11.59
N PRO A 173 27.42 -7.97 12.54
CA PRO A 173 27.70 -7.61 13.93
C PRO A 173 29.01 -6.82 14.10
N ASN A 174 29.87 -6.78 13.08
CA ASN A 174 31.15 -6.05 13.14
C ASN A 174 31.01 -4.58 12.72
N ARG A 175 29.81 -4.14 12.33
CA ARG A 175 29.53 -2.75 11.94
C ARG A 175 28.54 -2.15 12.90
N SER A 176 28.77 -0.91 13.34
CA SER A 176 27.83 -0.16 14.17
C SER A 176 26.43 -0.06 13.53
N ALA A 177 26.37 0.06 12.19
CA ALA A 177 25.11 0.03 11.46
C ALA A 177 24.42 -1.35 11.55
N GLY A 178 25.15 -2.45 11.53
CA GLY A 178 24.57 -3.79 11.66
C GLY A 178 24.10 -4.11 13.07
N LEU A 179 24.80 -3.63 14.11
CA LEU A 179 24.31 -3.70 15.50
C LEU A 179 22.97 -2.96 15.65
N ARG A 180 22.90 -1.72 15.13
CA ARG A 180 21.65 -0.95 15.10
C ARG A 180 20.54 -1.68 14.35
N ASP A 181 20.83 -2.17 13.16
CA ASP A 181 19.83 -2.83 12.31
C ASP A 181 19.35 -4.15 12.96
N ARG A 182 20.23 -4.88 13.67
CA ARG A 182 19.86 -6.05 14.47
C ARG A 182 18.93 -5.67 15.63
N ALA A 183 19.27 -4.64 16.40
CA ALA A 183 18.44 -4.13 17.48
C ALA A 183 17.04 -3.72 16.98
N MET A 184 16.99 -3.02 15.84
CA MET A 184 15.75 -2.61 15.18
C MET A 184 14.88 -3.81 14.76
N LEU A 185 15.48 -4.83 14.14
CA LEU A 185 14.76 -6.04 13.71
C LEU A 185 14.23 -6.85 14.91
N GLU A 186 15.04 -7.02 15.95
CA GLU A 186 14.65 -7.72 17.17
C GLU A 186 13.51 -7.00 17.90
N LEU A 187 13.58 -5.67 18.00
CA LEU A 187 12.49 -4.88 18.58
C LEU A 187 11.19 -4.98 17.77
N LEU A 188 11.27 -4.92 16.43
CA LEU A 188 10.11 -5.11 15.56
C LEU A 188 9.46 -6.47 15.79
N TYR A 189 10.29 -7.52 15.81
CA TYR A 189 9.83 -8.89 16.01
C TYR A 189 9.22 -9.10 17.41
N ALA A 190 9.86 -8.59 18.46
CA ALA A 190 9.40 -8.77 19.84
C ALA A 190 8.13 -7.99 20.17
N THR A 191 7.94 -6.81 19.58
CA THR A 191 6.87 -5.88 20.01
C THR A 191 5.72 -5.77 19.01
N GLY A 192 5.93 -6.17 17.76
CA GLY A 192 4.96 -5.97 16.67
C GLY A 192 4.66 -4.49 16.38
N MET A 193 5.53 -3.56 16.81
CA MET A 193 5.36 -2.15 16.52
C MET A 193 5.54 -1.84 15.03
N ARG A 194 4.99 -0.73 14.57
CA ARG A 194 5.18 -0.30 13.17
C ARG A 194 6.58 0.27 12.98
N VAL A 195 7.12 0.19 11.77
CA VAL A 195 8.42 0.82 11.42
C VAL A 195 8.42 2.31 11.78
N SER A 196 7.32 3.03 11.52
CA SER A 196 7.20 4.45 11.89
C SER A 196 7.24 4.68 13.40
N GLU A 197 6.81 3.72 14.21
CA GLU A 197 6.88 3.80 15.67
C GLU A 197 8.34 3.58 16.10
N LEU A 198 9.00 2.55 15.56
CA LEU A 198 10.40 2.21 15.84
C LEU A 198 11.37 3.36 15.53
N VAL A 199 11.31 3.94 14.33
CA VAL A 199 12.26 4.99 13.90
C VAL A 199 12.08 6.32 14.65
N ASN A 200 10.98 6.49 15.38
CA ASN A 200 10.70 7.66 16.20
C ASN A 200 10.86 7.39 17.71
N LEU A 201 11.26 6.17 18.10
CA LEU A 201 11.56 5.86 19.50
C LEU A 201 12.72 6.70 20.00
N ARG A 202 12.64 7.10 21.26
CA ARG A 202 13.71 7.75 21.99
C ARG A 202 14.24 6.84 23.09
N TRP A 203 15.42 7.16 23.61
CA TRP A 203 15.98 6.43 24.75
C TRP A 203 15.07 6.47 25.97
N GLU A 204 14.33 7.57 26.19
CA GLU A 204 13.40 7.70 27.32
C GLU A 204 12.12 6.85 27.17
N ASP A 205 11.89 6.31 25.98
CA ASP A 205 10.78 5.40 25.72
C ASP A 205 11.16 3.94 26.03
N PHE A 206 12.44 3.63 26.24
CA PHE A 206 12.91 2.28 26.47
C PHE A 206 13.34 2.09 27.94
N GLU A 207 12.64 1.20 28.64
CA GLU A 207 12.85 0.93 30.06
C GLU A 207 13.37 -0.50 30.22
N PRO A 208 14.69 -0.74 30.07
CA PRO A 208 15.27 -2.09 30.05
C PRO A 208 15.07 -2.82 31.38
N ASP A 209 15.14 -2.11 32.50
CA ASP A 209 14.94 -2.67 33.85
C ASP A 209 13.53 -3.22 34.05
N LEU A 210 12.54 -2.57 33.44
CA LEU A 210 11.14 -3.00 33.46
C LEU A 210 10.82 -3.96 32.31
N GLY A 211 11.73 -4.12 31.34
CA GLY A 211 11.54 -4.93 30.15
C GLY A 211 10.40 -4.42 29.26
N VAL A 212 10.19 -3.11 29.18
CA VAL A 212 9.10 -2.51 28.38
C VAL A 212 9.59 -1.37 27.49
N VAL A 213 8.86 -1.13 26.41
CA VAL A 213 9.02 0.05 25.56
C VAL A 213 7.70 0.82 25.47
N ARG A 214 7.75 2.13 25.65
CA ARG A 214 6.63 3.06 25.45
C ARG A 214 6.51 3.37 23.96
N CYS A 215 5.40 2.98 23.36
CA CYS A 215 5.13 3.24 21.95
C CYS A 215 4.02 4.27 21.78
N ARG A 216 4.29 5.30 20.96
CA ARG A 216 3.33 6.34 20.57
C ARG A 216 2.71 5.99 19.21
N GLY A 217 1.41 5.67 19.21
CA GLY A 217 0.64 5.35 18.01
C GLY A 217 -0.05 6.56 17.38
N LYS A 218 -0.83 6.30 16.32
CA LYS A 218 -1.64 7.31 15.63
C LYS A 218 -2.60 8.01 16.60
N GLY A 219 -2.65 9.33 16.53
CA GLY A 219 -3.52 10.16 17.38
C GLY A 219 -2.96 10.41 18.78
N GLY A 220 -1.66 10.24 18.99
CA GLY A 220 -1.00 10.53 20.28
C GLY A 220 -1.28 9.51 21.38
N LYS A 221 -1.87 8.35 21.04
CA LYS A 221 -2.14 7.28 22.01
C LYS A 221 -0.86 6.56 22.37
N GLU A 222 -0.60 6.41 23.66
CA GLU A 222 0.56 5.68 24.18
C GLU A 222 0.17 4.27 24.65
N ARG A 223 1.10 3.33 24.53
CA ARG A 223 1.01 1.99 25.14
C ARG A 223 2.38 1.51 25.59
N LEU A 224 2.44 0.75 26.68
CA LEU A 224 3.64 0.00 27.07
C LEU A 224 3.59 -1.38 26.42
N ILE A 225 4.69 -1.79 25.79
CA ILE A 225 4.82 -3.09 25.14
C ILE A 225 5.95 -3.86 25.83
N PRO A 226 5.71 -5.09 26.33
CA PRO A 226 6.77 -5.95 26.84
C PRO A 226 7.80 -6.25 25.76
N VAL A 227 9.08 -6.24 26.13
CA VAL A 227 10.21 -6.52 25.25
C VAL A 227 10.86 -7.84 25.66
N GLY A 228 11.00 -8.75 24.70
CA GLY A 228 11.65 -10.04 24.93
C GLY A 228 13.15 -9.90 25.21
N LYS A 229 13.71 -10.85 25.98
CA LYS A 229 15.14 -10.88 26.35
C LYS A 229 16.11 -10.77 25.17
N SER A 230 15.75 -11.32 24.01
CA SER A 230 16.57 -11.22 22.80
C SER A 230 16.72 -9.79 22.31
N ALA A 231 15.60 -9.05 22.27
CA ALA A 231 15.57 -7.65 21.87
C ALA A 231 16.26 -6.74 22.89
N LEU A 232 16.10 -6.99 24.20
CA LEU A 232 16.84 -6.26 25.23
C LEU A 232 18.36 -6.37 25.00
N ARG A 233 18.87 -7.59 24.87
CA ARG A 233 20.31 -7.81 24.60
C ARG A 233 20.78 -7.17 23.30
N ALA A 234 19.95 -7.18 22.26
CA ALA A 234 20.31 -6.59 20.98
C ALA A 234 20.40 -5.05 21.05
N VAL A 235 19.61 -4.40 21.91
CA VAL A 235 19.64 -2.95 22.13
C VAL A 235 20.82 -2.55 23.03
N GLU A 236 21.24 -3.42 23.94
CA GLU A 236 22.35 -3.18 24.88
C GLU A 236 23.75 -3.47 24.30
N ALA A 237 23.83 -4.15 23.15
CA ALA A 237 25.08 -4.59 22.50
C ALA A 237 25.79 -3.45 21.74
#